data_AF-A0A644WGC5-F1
#
_entry.id   AF-A0A644WGC5-F1
#
_cell.length_a   1.000
_cell.length_b   1.000
_cell.length_c   1.000
_cell.angle_alpha   90.00
_cell.angle_beta   90.00
_cell.angle_gamma   90.00
#
_symmetry.space_group_name_H-M   'P 1'
#
loop_
_entity.id
_entity.type
_entity.pdbx_description
1 polymer ?
#
loop_
_entity_poly.entity_id
_entity_poly.type
_entity_poly.pdbx_seq_one_letter_code
_entity_poly.pdbx_strand_id
1 'polypeptide(L)'
;MTNEIRLDAVNEAIGEVATDIAQAYAEFGNLTSMFLGQTSSTLQLRLFRPLALEVSLYMCALLLAIDKSLTESVLEDTQAYAADLAKDVNTVLGEYETSTDPLTLFIQRCQAVVAQDSLWLSTQRQDAQPQISISDKGYIAIQKGAARLQGLVALL
;
A
#
# COMPACT_ATOMS: atom_id res chain seq x y z
N MET A 1 -4.38 -26.55 0.59
CA MET A 1 -3.97 -25.49 1.54
C MET A 1 -5.15 -25.21 2.44
N THR A 2 -4.98 -25.18 3.76
CA THR A 2 -6.03 -24.77 4.71
C THR A 2 -6.25 -23.26 4.59
N ASN A 3 -7.46 -22.76 4.84
CA ASN A 3 -7.75 -21.31 4.75
C ASN A 3 -6.86 -20.46 5.66
N GLU A 4 -6.45 -20.98 6.81
CA GLU A 4 -5.51 -20.32 7.73
C GLU A 4 -4.14 -20.05 7.07
N ILE A 5 -3.57 -21.05 6.38
CA ILE A 5 -2.28 -20.91 5.67
C ILE A 5 -2.38 -19.88 4.54
N ARG A 6 -3.55 -19.81 3.88
CA ARG A 6 -3.80 -18.82 2.82
C ARG A 6 -3.91 -17.41 3.41
N LEU A 7 -4.64 -17.25 4.53
CA LEU A 7 -4.78 -15.98 5.23
C LEU A 7 -3.42 -15.46 5.73
N ASP A 8 -2.61 -16.33 6.31
CA ASP A 8 -1.26 -15.97 6.76
C ASP A 8 -0.39 -15.47 5.58
N ALA A 9 -0.42 -16.19 4.45
CA ALA A 9 0.33 -15.80 3.25
C ALA A 9 -0.15 -14.46 2.67
N VAL A 10 -1.46 -14.19 2.72
CA VAL A 10 -2.04 -12.91 2.29
C VAL A 10 -1.58 -11.77 3.22
N ASN A 11 -1.67 -11.96 4.53
CA ASN A 11 -1.27 -10.96 5.52
C ASN A 11 0.24 -10.67 5.47
N GLU A 12 1.06 -11.69 5.29
CA GLU A 12 2.51 -11.56 5.05
C GLU A 12 2.78 -10.73 3.79
N ALA A 13 2.13 -11.06 2.67
CA ALA A 13 2.29 -10.33 1.42
C ALA A 13 1.85 -8.86 1.53
N ILE A 14 0.74 -8.58 2.23
CA ILE A 14 0.29 -7.21 2.51
C ILE A 14 1.37 -6.45 3.29
N GLY A 15 1.88 -7.04 4.37
CA GLY A 15 2.89 -6.42 5.23
C GLY A 15 4.21 -6.15 4.49
N GLU A 16 4.68 -7.11 3.70
CA GLU A 16 5.90 -6.94 2.90
C GLU A 16 5.74 -5.85 1.84
N VAL A 17 4.64 -5.85 1.10
CA VAL A 17 4.38 -4.82 0.07
C VAL A 17 4.27 -3.42 0.69
N ALA A 18 3.56 -3.29 1.82
CA ALA A 18 3.47 -2.01 2.52
C ALA A 18 4.84 -1.52 3.01
N THR A 19 5.69 -2.44 3.49
CA THR A 19 7.06 -2.14 3.92
C THR A 19 7.93 -1.67 2.77
N ASP A 20 7.89 -2.37 1.63
CA ASP A 20 8.66 -2.04 0.43
C ASP A 20 8.28 -0.65 -0.09
N ILE A 21 6.97 -0.34 -0.14
CA ILE A 21 6.49 0.98 -0.58
C ILE A 21 6.94 2.07 0.40
N ALA A 22 6.75 1.85 1.71
CA ALA A 22 7.14 2.81 2.73
C ALA A 22 8.65 3.08 2.72
N GLN A 23 9.47 2.05 2.53
CA GLN A 23 10.93 2.16 2.42
C GLN A 23 11.33 2.92 1.14
N ALA A 24 10.72 2.59 0.00
CA ALA A 24 11.03 3.24 -1.27
C ALA A 24 10.78 4.76 -1.21
N TYR A 25 9.70 5.18 -0.54
CA TYR A 25 9.45 6.59 -0.29
C TYR A 25 10.41 7.17 0.76
N ALA A 26 10.66 6.48 1.88
CA ALA A 26 11.60 6.97 2.89
C ALA A 26 13.03 7.20 2.37
N GLU A 27 13.47 6.42 1.37
CA GLU A 27 14.76 6.58 0.68
C GLU A 27 14.76 7.65 -0.40
N PHE A 28 13.59 8.01 -0.94
CA PHE A 28 13.49 8.96 -2.05
C PHE A 28 13.72 10.39 -1.55
N GLY A 29 14.51 11.17 -2.30
CA GLY A 29 14.68 12.62 -2.09
C GLY A 29 15.52 13.07 -0.89
N ASN A 30 15.97 12.17 -0.03
CA ASN A 30 16.72 12.55 1.17
C ASN A 30 18.24 12.44 0.96
N LEU A 31 18.78 13.20 0.00
CA LEU A 31 20.23 13.29 -0.27
C LEU A 31 21.02 13.60 1.01
N THR A 32 20.53 14.53 1.83
CA THR A 32 21.16 14.94 3.09
C THR A 32 21.20 13.79 4.11
N SER A 33 20.15 12.96 4.17
CA SER A 33 20.13 11.78 5.05
C SER A 33 20.91 10.58 4.51
N MET A 34 21.00 10.44 3.17
CA MET A 34 21.88 9.48 2.52
C MET A 34 23.35 9.81 2.83
N PHE A 35 23.70 11.10 2.84
CA PHE A 35 25.04 11.57 3.26
C PHE A 35 25.30 11.40 4.77
N LEU A 36 24.26 11.41 5.60
CA LEU A 36 24.36 11.23 7.06
C LEU A 36 24.10 9.79 7.54
N GLY A 37 23.83 8.85 6.63
CA GLY A 37 23.52 7.45 6.94
C GLY A 37 22.22 7.23 7.72
N GLN A 38 21.31 8.22 7.75
CA GLN A 38 20.04 8.13 8.48
C GLN A 38 18.90 7.84 7.50
N THR A 39 18.53 6.58 7.31
CA THR A 39 17.18 6.29 6.81
C THR A 39 16.18 6.87 7.83
N SER A 40 15.19 7.64 7.37
CA SER A 40 14.15 8.16 8.26
C SER A 40 13.21 7.01 8.62
N SER A 41 13.63 6.17 9.57
CA SER A 41 12.81 5.09 10.15
C SER A 41 11.48 5.64 10.68
N THR A 42 11.47 6.89 11.14
CA THR A 42 10.26 7.63 11.53
C THR A 42 9.28 7.82 10.38
N LEU A 43 9.74 8.17 9.18
CA LEU A 43 8.89 8.32 8.01
C LEU A 43 8.37 6.98 7.53
N GLN A 44 9.23 5.95 7.48
CA GLN A 44 8.84 4.59 7.12
C GLN A 44 7.74 4.06 8.04
N LEU A 45 7.90 4.19 9.36
CA LEU A 45 6.90 3.74 10.34
C LEU A 45 5.58 4.50 10.25
N ARG A 46 5.64 5.81 9.93
CA ARG A 46 4.43 6.64 9.74
C ARG A 46 3.68 6.28 8.47
N LEU A 47 4.39 6.02 7.37
CA LEU A 47 3.80 5.66 6.09
C LEU A 47 3.30 4.21 6.07
N PHE A 48 3.89 3.32 6.86
CA PHE A 48 3.55 1.90 6.87
C PHE A 48 2.06 1.65 7.14
N ARG A 49 1.49 2.20 8.23
CA ARG A 49 0.08 1.95 8.57
C ARG A 49 -0.91 2.37 7.49
N PRO A 50 -0.88 3.62 6.97
CA PRO A 50 -1.82 4.02 5.94
C PRO A 50 -1.57 3.31 4.60
N LEU A 51 -0.32 2.95 4.27
CA LEU A 51 -0.03 2.14 3.09
C LEU A 51 -0.52 0.70 3.23
N ALA A 52 -0.33 0.07 4.40
CA ALA A 52 -0.85 -1.26 4.69
C ALA A 52 -2.36 -1.29 4.51
N LEU A 53 -3.08 -0.25 4.95
CA LEU A 53 -4.52 -0.13 4.72
C LEU A 53 -4.86 -0.09 3.22
N GLU A 54 -4.16 0.71 2.40
CA GLU A 54 -4.40 0.74 0.94
C GLU A 54 -4.10 -0.61 0.28
N VAL A 55 -3.03 -1.28 0.72
CA VAL A 55 -2.62 -2.59 0.22
C VAL A 55 -3.66 -3.65 0.58
N SER A 56 -4.17 -3.66 1.82
CA SER A 56 -5.24 -4.55 2.24
C SER A 56 -6.53 -4.32 1.46
N LEU A 57 -6.92 -3.06 1.24
CA LEU A 57 -8.12 -2.73 0.45
C LEU A 57 -7.99 -3.21 -1.00
N TYR A 58 -6.81 -3.03 -1.60
CA TYR A 58 -6.54 -3.56 -2.94
C TYR A 58 -6.56 -5.09 -2.98
N MET A 59 -5.99 -5.75 -1.95
CA MET A 59 -6.02 -7.20 -1.84
C MET A 59 -7.45 -7.75 -1.67
N CYS A 60 -8.28 -7.09 -0.86
CA CYS A 60 -9.71 -7.41 -0.75
C CYS A 60 -10.41 -7.29 -2.10
N ALA A 61 -10.14 -6.24 -2.87
CA ALA A 61 -10.72 -6.07 -4.20
C ALA A 61 -10.30 -7.18 -5.17
N LEU A 62 -9.04 -7.66 -5.10
CA LEU A 62 -8.57 -8.79 -5.90
C LEU A 62 -9.20 -10.12 -5.47
N LEU A 63 -9.34 -10.35 -4.17
CA LEU A 63 -9.87 -11.61 -3.62
C LEU A 63 -11.39 -11.74 -3.74
N LEU A 64 -12.13 -10.63 -3.82
CA LEU A 64 -13.59 -10.60 -3.86
C LEU A 64 -14.17 -11.43 -5.03
N ALA A 65 -13.43 -11.52 -6.13
CA ALA A 65 -13.81 -12.31 -7.31
C ALA A 65 -13.51 -13.82 -7.19
N ILE A 66 -12.75 -14.25 -6.18
CA ILE A 66 -12.16 -15.61 -6.10
C ILE A 66 -12.64 -16.34 -4.86
N ASP A 67 -12.44 -15.75 -3.68
CA ASP A 67 -12.77 -16.40 -2.41
C ASP A 67 -13.38 -15.39 -1.43
N LYS A 68 -14.71 -15.47 -1.30
CA LYS A 68 -15.48 -14.60 -0.42
C LYS A 68 -15.15 -14.83 1.06
N SER A 69 -14.88 -16.06 1.47
CA SER A 69 -14.56 -16.37 2.87
C SER A 69 -13.20 -15.79 3.27
N LEU A 70 -12.21 -15.90 2.38
CA LEU A 70 -10.89 -15.31 2.61
C LEU A 70 -10.95 -13.78 2.59
N THR A 71 -11.75 -13.22 1.67
CA THR A 71 -11.99 -11.77 1.61
C THR A 71 -12.61 -11.24 2.89
N GLU A 72 -13.61 -11.91 3.46
CA GLU A 72 -14.24 -11.51 4.72
C GLU A 72 -13.23 -11.46 5.88
N SER A 73 -12.33 -12.46 5.99
CA SER A 73 -11.28 -12.47 7.01
C SER A 73 -10.30 -11.30 6.87
N VAL A 74 -9.81 -11.03 5.66
CA VAL A 74 -8.91 -9.89 5.42
C VAL A 74 -9.63 -8.56 5.65
N LEU A 75 -10.92 -8.49 5.32
CA LEU A 75 -11.73 -7.29 5.47
C LEU A 75 -12.01 -6.95 6.93
N GLU A 76 -12.19 -7.94 7.80
CA GLU A 76 -12.31 -7.75 9.26
C GLU A 76 -11.06 -7.07 9.83
N ASP A 77 -9.87 -7.59 9.50
CA ASP A 77 -8.59 -6.97 9.89
C ASP A 77 -8.45 -5.56 9.30
N THR A 78 -8.85 -5.38 8.04
CA THR A 78 -8.78 -4.10 7.33
C THR A 78 -9.70 -3.05 7.97
N GLN A 79 -10.90 -3.43 8.41
CA GLN A 79 -11.82 -2.55 9.10
C GLN A 79 -11.26 -2.06 10.44
N ALA A 80 -10.54 -2.92 11.17
CA ALA A 80 -9.85 -2.52 12.39
C ALA A 80 -8.79 -1.44 12.10
N TYR A 81 -7.97 -1.61 11.06
CA TYR A 81 -7.01 -0.59 10.64
C TYR A 81 -7.66 0.70 10.13
N ALA A 82 -8.80 0.60 9.44
CA ALA A 82 -9.51 1.74 8.89
C ALA A 82 -10.18 2.60 9.96
N ALA A 83 -10.66 1.98 11.05
CA ALA A 83 -11.22 2.68 12.20
C ALA A 83 -10.18 3.61 12.84
N ASP A 84 -8.95 3.14 12.99
CA ASP A 84 -7.83 3.93 13.53
C ASP A 84 -7.46 5.13 12.63
N LEU A 85 -7.68 5.01 11.32
CA LEU A 85 -7.34 6.02 10.32
C LEU A 85 -8.55 6.84 9.82
N ALA A 86 -9.71 6.68 10.46
CA ALA A 86 -10.96 7.35 10.11
C ALA A 86 -11.34 7.22 8.62
N LYS A 87 -11.10 6.05 8.02
CA LYS A 87 -11.30 5.81 6.59
C LYS A 87 -12.52 4.90 6.34
N ASP A 88 -13.33 5.23 5.35
CA ASP A 88 -14.48 4.43 4.97
C ASP A 88 -14.09 3.31 3.98
N VAL A 89 -13.97 2.09 4.50
CA VAL A 89 -13.65 0.87 3.74
C VAL A 89 -14.65 0.59 2.62
N ASN A 90 -15.95 0.78 2.88
CA ASN A 90 -17.00 0.39 1.94
C ASN A 90 -16.99 1.31 0.72
N THR A 91 -16.79 2.61 0.95
CA THR A 91 -16.64 3.59 -0.14
C THR A 91 -15.44 3.23 -1.02
N VAL A 92 -14.29 2.90 -0.43
CA VAL A 92 -13.08 2.57 -1.21
C VAL A 92 -13.24 1.27 -2.00
N LEU A 93 -13.83 0.23 -1.41
CA LEU A 93 -14.08 -1.03 -2.12
C LEU A 93 -15.06 -0.85 -3.29
N GLY A 94 -16.12 -0.04 -3.10
CA GLY A 94 -17.05 0.28 -4.19
C GLY A 94 -16.39 1.02 -5.36
N GLU A 95 -15.38 1.85 -5.09
CA GLU A 95 -14.58 2.48 -6.16
C GLU A 95 -13.72 1.46 -6.91
N TYR A 96 -13.17 0.45 -6.23
CA TYR A 96 -12.42 -0.62 -6.90
C TYR A 96 -13.32 -1.51 -7.77
N GLU A 97 -14.54 -1.82 -7.31
CA GLU A 97 -15.51 -2.62 -8.07
C GLU A 97 -15.99 -1.92 -9.35
N THR A 98 -16.10 -0.59 -9.31
CA THR A 98 -16.60 0.22 -10.43
C THR A 98 -15.48 0.71 -11.36
N SER A 99 -14.21 0.55 -10.97
CA SER A 99 -13.06 0.97 -11.76
C SER A 99 -12.77 0.02 -12.91
N THR A 100 -12.56 0.58 -14.11
CA THR A 100 -12.05 -0.17 -15.27
C THR A 100 -10.55 -0.46 -15.17
N ASP A 101 -9.83 0.22 -14.28
CA ASP A 101 -8.39 0.02 -14.02
C ASP A 101 -8.09 0.10 -12.52
N PRO A 102 -8.31 -1.01 -11.78
CA PRO A 102 -8.04 -1.08 -10.34
C PRO A 102 -6.58 -0.84 -9.97
N LEU A 103 -5.63 -1.17 -10.85
CA LEU A 103 -4.20 -0.99 -10.61
C LEU A 103 -3.84 0.50 -10.57
N THR A 104 -4.31 1.27 -11.54
CA THR A 104 -4.07 2.73 -11.57
C THR A 104 -4.71 3.41 -10.36
N LEU A 105 -5.91 2.98 -9.95
CA LEU A 105 -6.57 3.49 -8.74
C LEU A 105 -5.74 3.20 -7.48
N PHE A 106 -5.21 1.98 -7.35
CA PHE A 106 -4.34 1.60 -6.25
C PHE A 106 -3.06 2.45 -6.19
N ILE A 107 -2.43 2.69 -7.34
CA ILE A 107 -1.24 3.53 -7.45
C ILE A 107 -1.55 4.96 -6.98
N GLN A 108 -2.63 5.56 -7.48
CA GLN A 108 -3.03 6.91 -7.11
C GLN A 108 -3.33 7.03 -5.62
N ARG A 109 -3.99 6.04 -5.02
CA ARG A 109 -4.31 6.01 -3.59
C ARG A 109 -3.06 5.91 -2.72
N CYS A 110 -2.13 5.01 -3.05
CA CYS A 110 -0.84 4.92 -2.37
C CYS A 110 -0.04 6.22 -2.45
N GLN A 111 -0.01 6.85 -3.63
CA GLN A 111 0.66 8.12 -3.84
C GLN A 111 -0.01 9.27 -3.06
N ALA A 112 -1.34 9.28 -2.99
CA ALA A 112 -2.08 10.28 -2.21
C ALA A 112 -1.79 10.19 -0.71
N VAL A 113 -1.68 8.98 -0.15
CA VAL A 113 -1.26 8.76 1.25
C VAL A 113 0.08 9.43 1.52
N VAL A 114 1.06 9.22 0.63
CA VAL A 114 2.40 9.79 0.78
C VAL A 114 2.39 11.31 0.59
N ALA A 115 1.67 11.80 -0.42
CA ALA A 115 1.57 13.24 -0.72
C ALA A 115 0.90 14.04 0.40
N GLN A 116 0.05 13.40 1.22
CA GLN A 116 -0.64 14.03 2.34
C GLN A 116 0.13 13.94 3.67
N ASP A 117 1.20 13.15 3.75
CA ASP A 117 1.96 13.04 5.00
C ASP A 117 2.79 14.30 5.27
N SER A 118 2.57 14.89 6.44
CA SER A 118 3.22 16.14 6.85
C SER A 118 4.74 16.03 6.93
N LEU A 119 5.26 14.86 7.34
CA LEU A 119 6.70 14.64 7.46
C LEU A 119 7.33 14.53 6.06
N TRP A 120 6.68 13.82 5.14
CA TRP A 120 7.04 13.79 3.72
C TRP A 120 7.15 15.21 3.14
N LEU A 121 6.09 16.00 3.28
CA LEU A 121 6.03 17.38 2.78
C LEU A 121 7.11 18.29 3.39
N SER A 122 7.47 18.06 4.66
CA SER A 122 8.52 18.84 5.34
C SER A 122 9.95 18.42 4.99
N THR A 123 10.15 17.16 4.57
CA THR A 123 11.48 16.58 4.31
C THR A 123 11.89 16.74 2.84
N GLN A 124 10.91 16.84 1.94
CA GLN A 124 11.13 16.94 0.50
C GLN A 124 11.22 18.37 0.00
N ARG A 125 11.88 18.56 -1.15
CA ARG A 125 11.75 19.81 -1.93
C ARG A 125 10.31 19.95 -2.41
N GLN A 126 9.80 21.18 -2.51
CA GLN A 126 8.43 21.50 -2.95
C GLN A 126 8.04 20.84 -4.29
N ASP A 127 9.01 20.49 -5.14
CA ASP A 127 8.80 19.84 -6.45
C ASP A 127 8.83 18.29 -6.43
N ALA A 128 9.10 17.65 -5.30
CA ALA A 128 9.23 16.18 -5.19
C ALA A 128 7.92 15.49 -4.74
N GLN A 129 6.82 15.86 -5.39
CA GLN A 129 5.56 15.13 -5.26
C GLN A 129 5.70 13.72 -5.85
N PRO A 130 5.00 12.69 -5.31
CA PRO A 130 4.93 11.39 -5.95
C PRO A 130 4.42 11.51 -7.39
N GLN A 131 5.06 10.81 -8.32
CA GLN A 131 4.73 10.87 -9.75
C GLN A 131 4.47 9.48 -10.31
N ILE A 132 3.53 9.38 -11.25
CA ILE A 132 3.31 8.17 -12.06
C ILE A 132 4.41 8.12 -13.13
N SER A 133 5.63 7.79 -12.69
CA SER A 133 6.82 7.78 -13.54
C SER A 133 7.78 6.70 -13.10
N ILE A 134 8.42 6.02 -14.05
CA ILE A 134 9.49 5.04 -13.78
C ILE A 134 10.71 5.66 -13.10
N SER A 135 10.82 6.98 -13.05
CA SER A 135 11.86 7.68 -12.29
C SER A 135 11.53 7.81 -10.80
N ASP A 136 10.27 7.60 -10.41
CA ASP A 136 9.83 7.56 -9.01
C ASP A 136 10.01 6.13 -8.47
N LYS A 137 10.89 5.98 -7.48
CA LYS A 137 11.17 4.68 -6.85
C LYS A 137 9.96 4.12 -6.11
N GLY A 138 9.14 4.99 -5.51
CA GLY A 138 7.91 4.61 -4.84
C GLY A 138 6.86 4.12 -5.82
N TYR A 139 6.74 4.75 -7.00
CA TYR A 139 5.89 4.24 -8.08
C TYR A 139 6.30 2.82 -8.52
N ILE A 140 7.60 2.58 -8.73
CA ILE A 140 8.10 1.24 -9.06
C ILE A 140 7.78 0.23 -7.94
N ALA A 141 7.95 0.61 -6.67
CA ALA A 141 7.66 -0.25 -5.54
C ALA A 141 6.17 -0.64 -5.49
N ILE A 142 5.27 0.34 -5.72
CA ILE A 142 3.83 0.08 -5.78
C ILE A 142 3.50 -0.89 -6.92
N GLN A 143 4.07 -0.70 -8.12
CA GLN A 143 3.84 -1.61 -9.24
C GLN A 143 4.33 -3.04 -8.96
N LYS A 144 5.53 -3.18 -8.40
CA LYS A 144 6.08 -4.49 -8.02
C LYS A 144 5.22 -5.17 -6.95
N GLY A 145 4.78 -4.40 -5.95
CA GLY A 145 3.89 -4.88 -4.91
C GLY A 145 2.55 -5.35 -5.46
N ALA A 146 1.93 -4.57 -6.34
CA ALA A 146 0.68 -4.94 -7.00
C ALA A 146 0.83 -6.22 -7.83
N ALA A 147 1.91 -6.35 -8.60
CA ALA A 147 2.19 -7.55 -9.39
C ALA A 147 2.39 -8.79 -8.49
N ARG A 148 3.03 -8.61 -7.33
CA ARG A 148 3.20 -9.68 -6.34
C ARG A 148 1.86 -10.13 -5.75
N LEU A 149 0.98 -9.20 -5.39
CA LEU A 149 -0.34 -9.52 -4.87
C LEU A 149 -1.20 -10.24 -5.92
N GLN A 150 -1.21 -9.74 -7.16
CA GLN A 150 -1.89 -10.40 -8.27
C GLN A 150 -1.35 -11.81 -8.52
N GLY A 151 -0.02 -11.98 -8.46
CA GLY A 151 0.62 -13.29 -8.59
C GLY A 151 0.25 -14.25 -7.48
N LEU A 152 0.17 -13.79 -6.23
CA LEU A 152 -0.30 -14.59 -5.10
C LEU A 152 -1.76 -15.00 -5.29
N VAL A 153 -2.63 -14.06 -5.66
CA VAL A 153 -4.05 -14.30 -5.90
C VAL A 153 -4.27 -15.35 -7.01
N ALA A 154 -3.44 -15.34 -8.06
CA ALA A 154 -3.52 -16.34 -9.12
C ALA A 154 -3.11 -17.77 -8.69
N LEU A 155 -2.46 -17.92 -7.53
CA LEU A 155 -2.00 -19.20 -6.97
C LEU A 155 -2.94 -19.76 -5.89
N LEU A 156 -3.93 -18.98 -5.44
CA LEU A 156 -4.89 -19.35 -4.38
C LEU A 156 -6.06 -20.17 -4.91
#